data_AF-A0A0G2H3Q4-F1
#
_entry.id   AF-A0A0G2H3Q4-F1
#
_cell.length_a   1.000
_cell.length_b   1.000
_cell.length_c   1.000
_cell.angle_alpha   90.00
_cell.angle_beta   90.00
_cell.angle_gamma   90.00
#
_symmetry.space_group_name_H-M   'P 1'
#
loop_
_entity.id
_entity.type
_entity.pdbx_description
1 polymer ?
#
loop_
_entity_poly.entity_id
_entity_poly.type
_entity_poly.pdbx_seq_one_letter_code
_entity_poly.pdbx_strand_id
1 'polypeptide(L)'
;MVEVKLNQMVGSGNQIYGPQVPILYYVHKRPHCDDFLRKVSKWYNLIIFTASVQEYADPVIDWLELERKYFAGRYYRQHCTFRNGAYIKDLSQVEPDLSKVMIVDNSPMSYIFHEGNAPMYQTLEERSFGC
;
A
#
# COMPACT_ATOMS: atom_id res chain seq x y z
N MET A 1 -5.23 -0.26 -17.54
CA MET A 1 -4.09 -1.19 -17.65
C MET A 1 -2.86 -0.38 -17.34
N VAL A 2 -2.05 -0.81 -16.37
CA VAL A 2 -0.81 -0.12 -15.98
C VAL A 2 0.32 -1.05 -16.34
N GLU A 3 1.13 -0.67 -17.33
CA GLU A 3 2.35 -1.40 -17.64
C GLU A 3 3.38 -1.11 -16.53
N VAL A 4 3.84 -2.17 -15.86
CA VAL A 4 4.88 -2.07 -14.83
C VAL A 4 6.12 -2.78 -15.36
N LYS A 5 7.22 -2.06 -15.43
CA LYS A 5 8.52 -2.66 -15.76
C LYS A 5 9.26 -2.93 -14.48
N LEU A 6 9.08 -4.15 -13.93
CA LEU A 6 9.85 -4.58 -12.78
C LEU A 6 11.31 -4.81 -13.19
N ASN A 7 12.22 -4.14 -12.50
CA ASN A 7 13.65 -4.23 -12.74
C ASN A 7 14.35 -4.83 -11.52
N GLN A 8 13.94 -6.01 -11.06
CA GLN A 8 14.61 -6.69 -9.95
C GLN A 8 14.88 -8.17 -10.21
N MET A 9 16.12 -8.53 -9.89
CA MET A 9 16.67 -9.87 -9.83
C MET A 9 16.04 -10.62 -8.64
N VAL A 10 15.28 -11.67 -8.91
CA VAL A 10 14.84 -12.63 -7.89
C VAL A 10 15.83 -13.78 -7.91
N GLY A 11 16.73 -13.82 -6.93
CA GLY A 11 17.71 -14.90 -6.81
C GLY A 11 18.27 -15.03 -5.39
N SER A 12 17.82 -16.05 -4.67
CA SER A 12 18.60 -16.66 -3.60
C SER A 12 19.65 -17.56 -4.24
N GLY A 13 20.91 -17.11 -4.24
CA GLY A 13 22.08 -17.89 -4.69
C GLY A 13 22.54 -17.58 -6.13
N ASN A 14 23.81 -17.17 -6.23
CA ASN A 14 24.77 -17.21 -7.36
C ASN A 14 24.33 -17.60 -8.80
N GLN A 15 23.21 -17.11 -9.33
CA GLN A 15 22.88 -17.26 -10.75
C GLN A 15 22.34 -15.97 -11.36
N ILE A 16 23.09 -15.43 -12.32
CA ILE A 16 22.70 -14.30 -13.18
C ILE A 16 22.17 -14.88 -14.50
N TYR A 17 20.88 -14.67 -14.81
CA TYR A 17 20.29 -15.02 -16.09
C TYR A 17 19.32 -13.94 -16.61
N GLY A 18 19.54 -13.51 -17.86
CA GLY A 18 18.48 -13.18 -18.82
C GLY A 18 17.93 -11.74 -18.85
N PRO A 19 17.34 -11.31 -19.99
CA PRO A 19 16.88 -9.93 -20.21
C PRO A 19 15.63 -9.60 -19.39
N GLN A 20 15.45 -8.31 -19.08
CA GLN A 20 14.33 -7.73 -18.34
C GLN A 20 13.00 -8.00 -19.07
N VAL A 21 12.27 -9.06 -18.72
CA VAL A 21 10.94 -9.32 -19.27
C VAL A 21 9.94 -8.42 -18.53
N PRO A 22 9.34 -7.41 -19.19
CA PRO A 22 8.32 -6.58 -18.56
C PRO A 22 7.10 -7.44 -18.20
N ILE A 23 6.67 -7.37 -16.94
CA ILE A 23 5.47 -8.07 -16.46
C ILE A 23 4.29 -7.10 -16.54
N LEU A 24 3.30 -7.44 -17.37
CA LEU A 24 2.10 -6.63 -17.50
C LEU A 24 1.15 -6.88 -16.33
N TYR A 25 0.75 -5.81 -15.64
CA TYR A 25 -0.24 -5.88 -14.57
C TYR A 25 -1.59 -5.30 -15.02
N TYR A 26 -2.64 -6.06 -14.73
CA TYR A 26 -4.01 -5.60 -14.87
C TYR A 26 -4.46 -4.99 -13.55
N VAL A 27 -4.51 -3.67 -13.51
CA VAL A 27 -4.94 -2.91 -12.35
C VAL A 27 -6.34 -2.37 -12.58
N HIS A 28 -7.23 -2.64 -11.64
CA HIS A 28 -8.59 -2.13 -11.61
C HIS A 28 -8.73 -1.09 -10.51
N LYS A 29 -9.21 0.10 -10.87
CA LYS A 29 -9.56 1.14 -9.90
C LYS A 29 -10.91 0.79 -9.26
N ARG A 30 -10.98 0.79 -7.93
CA ARG A 30 -12.23 0.56 -7.20
C ARG A 30 -13.28 1.62 -7.60
N PRO A 31 -14.56 1.27 -7.77
CA PRO A 31 -15.61 2.26 -8.02
C PRO A 31 -15.56 3.39 -6.97
N HIS A 32 -15.78 4.63 -7.42
CA HIS A 32 -15.75 5.84 -6.60
C HIS A 32 -14.40 6.20 -5.94
N CYS A 33 -13.29 5.57 -6.34
CA CYS A 33 -11.97 5.85 -5.79
C CYS A 33 -11.56 7.33 -5.95
N ASP A 34 -11.74 7.92 -7.13
CA ASP A 34 -11.34 9.33 -7.35
C ASP A 34 -12.20 10.30 -6.53
N ASP A 35 -13.51 10.05 -6.45
CA ASP A 35 -14.42 10.88 -5.68
C ASP A 35 -14.14 10.78 -4.17
N PHE A 36 -13.78 9.58 -3.70
CA PHE A 36 -13.31 9.37 -2.35
C PHE A 36 -12.05 10.21 -2.09
N LEU A 37 -10.99 10.02 -2.89
CA LEU A 37 -9.73 10.74 -2.74
C LEU A 37 -9.92 12.26 -2.78
N ARG A 38 -10.73 12.78 -3.72
CA ARG A 38 -11.05 14.20 -3.84
C ARG A 38 -11.76 14.77 -2.60
N LYS A 39 -12.59 13.98 -1.93
CA LYS A 39 -13.27 14.40 -0.69
C LYS A 39 -12.32 14.35 0.49
N VAL A 40 -11.66 13.21 0.71
CA VAL A 40 -10.82 13.02 1.90
C VAL A 40 -9.55 13.86 1.88
N SER A 41 -9.01 14.17 0.70
CA SER A 41 -7.84 15.06 0.57
C SER A 41 -8.10 16.50 1.03
N LYS A 42 -9.36 16.88 1.31
CA LYS A 42 -9.71 18.20 1.87
C LYS A 42 -9.56 18.25 3.38
N TRP A 43 -9.58 17.09 4.04
CA TRP A 43 -9.58 16.97 5.50
C TRP A 43 -8.31 16.32 6.03
N TYR A 44 -7.65 15.48 5.22
CA TYR A 44 -6.51 14.68 5.64
C TYR A 44 -5.33 14.84 4.69
N ASN A 45 -4.13 14.72 5.26
CA ASN A 45 -2.92 14.51 4.48
C ASN A 45 -2.84 13.02 4.08
N LEU A 46 -2.92 12.72 2.78
CA LEU A 46 -3.02 11.34 2.31
C LEU A 46 -1.61 10.76 2.09
N ILE A 47 -1.38 9.56 2.63
CA ILE A 47 -0.11 8.83 2.52
C ILE A 47 -0.40 7.45 1.94
N ILE A 48 0.38 7.03 0.94
CA ILE A 48 0.40 5.63 0.53
C ILE A 48 1.34 4.88 1.45
N PHE A 49 0.84 3.82 2.11
CA PHE A 49 1.69 2.85 2.79
C PHE A 49 1.32 1.46 2.29
N THR A 50 2.16 0.86 1.44
CA THR A 50 1.91 -0.43 0.79
C THR A 50 2.97 -1.47 1.15
N ALA A 51 2.55 -2.73 1.26
CA ALA A 51 3.46 -3.87 1.42
C ALA A 51 4.04 -4.35 0.07
N SER A 52 3.78 -3.66 -1.03
CA SER A 52 4.35 -3.94 -2.35
C SER A 52 5.72 -3.31 -2.53
N VAL A 53 6.49 -3.85 -3.48
CA VAL A 53 7.76 -3.24 -3.92
C VAL A 53 7.48 -1.93 -4.64
N GLN A 54 8.41 -0.98 -4.50
CA GLN A 54 8.27 0.36 -5.03
C GLN A 54 8.12 0.37 -6.56
N GLU A 55 8.88 -0.48 -7.24
CA GLU A 55 8.90 -0.61 -8.70
C GLU A 55 7.54 -1.00 -9.28
N TYR A 56 6.73 -1.72 -8.50
CA TYR A 56 5.34 -2.02 -8.86
C TYR A 56 4.39 -0.89 -8.48
N ALA A 57 4.55 -0.36 -7.28
CA ALA A 57 3.61 0.61 -6.72
C ALA A 57 3.67 1.96 -7.44
N ASP A 58 4.85 2.43 -7.83
CA ASP A 58 5.03 3.76 -8.43
C ASP A 58 4.22 3.94 -9.71
N PRO A 59 4.29 3.06 -10.73
CA PRO A 59 3.46 3.21 -11.92
C PRO A 59 1.95 3.21 -11.63
N VAL A 60 1.52 2.45 -10.62
CA VAL A 60 0.10 2.38 -10.23
C VAL A 60 -0.36 3.66 -9.55
N ILE A 61 0.45 4.21 -8.64
CA ILE A 61 0.14 5.46 -7.95
C ILE A 61 0.22 6.63 -8.93
N ASP A 62 1.20 6.64 -9.84
CA ASP A 62 1.33 7.65 -10.87
C ASP A 62 0.12 7.63 -11.83
N TRP A 63 -0.36 6.43 -12.18
CA TRP A 63 -1.60 6.28 -12.93
C TRP A 63 -2.83 6.81 -12.16
N LEU A 64 -2.89 6.60 -10.84
CA LEU A 64 -3.96 7.10 -9.98
C LEU A 64 -3.93 8.64 -9.82
N GLU A 65 -2.76 9.25 -9.87
CA GLU A 65 -2.56 10.70 -9.76
C GLU A 65 -2.48 11.44 -11.11
N LEU A 66 -2.81 10.79 -12.24
CA LEU A 66 -2.70 11.38 -13.58
C LEU A 66 -3.40 12.73 -13.71
N GLU A 67 -4.60 12.85 -13.15
CA GLU A 67 -5.39 14.09 -13.22
C GLU A 67 -5.04 15.08 -12.11
N ARG A 68 -4.59 14.58 -10.95
CA ARG A 68 -4.36 15.37 -9.74
C ARG A 68 -3.48 14.62 -8.75
N LYS A 69 -2.57 15.37 -8.12
CA LYS A 69 -1.80 14.89 -6.97
C LYS A 69 -2.66 14.87 -5.70
N TYR A 70 -2.66 13.73 -5.02
CA TYR A 70 -3.39 13.45 -3.79
C TYR A 70 -2.47 13.12 -2.62
N PHE A 71 -1.35 12.45 -2.87
CA PHE A 71 -0.53 11.86 -1.82
C PHE A 71 0.70 12.71 -1.50
N ALA A 72 0.92 12.99 -0.21
CA ALA A 72 2.08 13.74 0.25
C ALA A 72 3.32 12.87 0.51
N GLY A 73 3.13 11.55 0.60
CA GLY A 73 4.21 10.61 0.87
C GLY A 73 3.85 9.21 0.43
N ARG A 74 4.89 8.40 0.17
CA ARG A 74 4.77 7.01 -0.27
C ARG A 74 5.75 6.15 0.52
N TYR A 75 5.22 5.12 1.17
CA TYR A 75 5.94 4.13 1.95
C TYR A 75 5.64 2.76 1.35
N TYR A 76 6.71 2.03 1.04
CA TYR A 76 6.66 0.74 0.37
C TYR A 76 7.14 -0.39 1.30
N ARG A 77 7.25 -1.61 0.74
CA ARG A 77 7.70 -2.81 1.46
C ARG A 77 8.96 -2.62 2.30
N GLN A 78 9.97 -1.91 1.80
CA GLN A 78 11.22 -1.68 2.54
C GLN A 78 11.06 -0.85 3.82
N HIS A 79 9.94 -0.14 3.98
CA HIS A 79 9.60 0.62 5.19
C HIS A 79 8.76 -0.20 6.18
N CYS A 80 8.23 -1.36 5.75
CA CYS A 80 7.49 -2.25 6.63
C CYS A 80 8.45 -3.01 7.57
N THR A 81 8.01 -3.28 8.79
CA THR A 81 8.67 -4.25 9.66
C THR A 81 8.20 -5.65 9.28
N PHE A 82 9.11 -6.52 8.84
CA PHE A 82 8.78 -7.92 8.54
C PHE A 82 8.89 -8.78 9.80
N ARG A 83 7.76 -9.34 10.26
CA ARG A 83 7.70 -10.19 11.46
C ARG A 83 6.72 -11.34 11.24
N ASN A 84 7.14 -12.56 11.58
CA ASN A 84 6.31 -13.76 11.49
C ASN A 84 5.64 -13.96 10.12
N GLY A 85 6.34 -13.65 9.02
CA GLY A 85 5.80 -13.78 7.66
C GLY A 85 4.88 -12.64 7.22
N ALA A 86 4.62 -11.64 8.06
CA ALA A 86 3.77 -10.50 7.76
C ALA A 86 4.57 -9.19 7.66
N TYR A 87 4.10 -8.30 6.78
CA TYR A 87 4.59 -6.93 6.69
C TYR A 87 3.71 -6.02 7.57
N ILE A 88 4.30 -5.51 8.63
CA ILE A 88 3.67 -4.61 9.59
C ILE A 88 4.05 -3.17 9.23
N LYS A 89 3.06 -2.29 9.24
CA LYS A 89 3.18 -0.87 8.91
C LYS A 89 3.19 -0.07 10.21
N ASP A 90 4.38 0.37 10.60
CA ASP A 90 4.54 1.18 11.79
C ASP A 90 4.15 2.64 11.48
N LEU A 91 2.99 3.06 11.98
CA LEU A 91 2.45 4.40 11.74
C LEU A 91 3.29 5.50 12.36
N SER A 92 4.10 5.20 13.39
CA SER A 92 4.98 6.18 14.00
C SER A 92 6.07 6.70 13.04
N GLN A 93 6.37 5.95 11.96
CA GLN A 93 7.26 6.38 10.89
C GLN A 93 6.63 7.45 9.97
N VAL A 94 5.30 7.56 9.98
CA VAL A 94 4.54 8.52 9.17
C VAL A 94 4.18 9.73 10.03
N GLU A 95 3.66 9.49 11.23
CA GLU A 95 3.25 10.53 12.18
C GLU A 95 3.56 10.04 13.60
N PRO A 96 4.50 10.69 14.31
CA PRO A 96 4.83 10.35 15.70
C PRO A 96 3.66 10.52 16.68
N ASP A 97 2.78 11.50 16.45
CA ASP A 97 1.56 11.68 17.25
C ASP A 97 0.43 10.78 16.75
N LEU A 98 0.36 9.58 17.30
CA LEU A 98 -0.62 8.56 16.93
C LEU A 98 -2.08 9.01 17.09
N SER A 99 -2.38 10.09 17.81
CA SER A 99 -3.75 10.62 17.86
C SER A 99 -4.21 11.30 16.56
N LYS A 100 -3.27 11.59 15.64
CA LYS A 100 -3.51 12.34 14.40
C LYS A 100 -3.43 11.50 13.12
N VAL A 101 -3.15 10.21 13.23
CA VAL A 101 -3.02 9.31 12.09
C VAL A 101 -4.04 8.18 12.18
N MET A 102 -4.55 7.77 11.03
CA MET A 102 -5.35 6.56 10.90
C MET A 102 -4.90 5.79 9.67
N ILE A 103 -5.09 4.47 9.70
CA ILE A 103 -4.76 3.59 8.58
C ILE A 103 -6.02 2.92 8.06
N VAL A 104 -6.13 2.85 6.73
CA VAL A 104 -7.16 2.05 6.05
C VAL A 104 -6.43 0.92 5.34
N ASP A 105 -6.54 -0.29 5.85
CA ASP A 105 -5.89 -1.48 5.30
C ASP A 105 -6.83 -2.68 5.37
N ASN A 106 -6.68 -3.59 4.42
CA ASN A 106 -7.47 -4.81 4.36
C ASN A 106 -6.87 -5.99 5.14
N SER A 107 -5.69 -5.83 5.75
CA SER A 107 -5.05 -6.85 6.57
C SER A 107 -4.83 -6.35 7.99
N PRO A 108 -5.47 -6.96 9.00
CA PRO A 108 -5.24 -6.61 10.41
C PRO A 108 -3.78 -6.76 10.84
N MET A 109 -3.07 -7.72 10.26
CA MET A 109 -1.64 -7.91 10.51
C MET A 109 -0.80 -6.70 10.10
N SER A 110 -1.27 -5.88 9.14
CA SER A 110 -0.54 -4.69 8.72
C SER A 110 -0.57 -3.55 9.73
N TYR A 111 -1.52 -3.52 10.67
CA TYR A 111 -1.61 -2.46 11.68
C TYR A 111 -1.61 -2.98 13.13
N ILE A 112 -1.11 -4.20 13.34
CA ILE A 112 -1.09 -4.85 14.66
C ILE A 112 -0.35 -4.06 15.75
N PHE A 113 0.54 -3.13 15.40
CA PHE A 113 1.19 -2.24 16.36
C PHE A 113 0.28 -1.11 16.87
N HIS A 114 -0.74 -0.75 16.09
CA HIS A 114 -1.57 0.45 16.29
C HIS A 114 -3.04 0.14 15.97
N GLU A 115 -3.61 -0.91 16.56
CA GLU A 115 -4.98 -1.38 16.26
C GLU A 115 -6.05 -0.29 16.47
N GLY A 116 -5.85 0.60 17.44
CA GLY A 116 -6.76 1.73 17.71
C GLY A 116 -6.81 2.80 16.61
N ASN A 117 -5.86 2.77 15.67
CA ASN A 117 -5.77 3.70 14.55
C ASN A 117 -6.44 3.18 13.27
N ALA A 118 -6.93 1.95 13.26
CA ALA A 118 -7.69 1.39 12.14
C ALA A 118 -9.21 1.61 12.35
N PRO A 119 -9.97 2.03 11.32
CA PRO A 119 -11.41 2.17 11.44
C PRO A 119 -12.06 0.81 11.69
N MET A 120 -12.92 0.76 12.71
CA MET A 120 -13.56 -0.46 13.24
C MET A 120 -14.27 -1.33 12.20
N TYR A 121 -14.77 -0.74 11.11
CA TYR A 121 -15.53 -1.47 10.08
C TYR A 121 -14.72 -2.54 9.36
N GLN A 122 -13.40 -2.41 9.25
CA GLN A 122 -12.58 -3.38 8.52
C GLN A 122 -12.15 -4.56 9.41
N THR A 123 -12.00 -4.34 10.71
CA THR A 123 -11.61 -5.38 11.69
C THR A 123 -12.77 -6.33 12.04
N LEU A 124 -14.02 -6.00 11.69
CA LEU A 124 -15.20 -6.81 12.00
C LEU A 124 -15.48 -7.92 10.96
N GLU A 125 -14.88 -7.88 9.76
CA GLU A 125 -15.20 -8.80 8.67
C GLU A 125 -14.45 -10.15 8.72
N GLU A 126 -13.38 -10.27 9.52
CA GLU A 126 -12.63 -11.54 9.63
C GLU A 126 -13.30 -12.61 10.52
N ARG A 127 -14.43 -12.33 11.18
CA ARG A 127 -15.20 -13.35 11.93
C ARG A 127 -16.38 -13.95 11.17
N SER A 128 -16.69 -13.53 9.94
CA SER A 128 -17.98 -13.88 9.31
C SER A 128 -17.96 -14.32 7.84
N PHE A 129 -16.82 -14.71 7.26
CA PHE A 129 -16.84 -15.33 5.92
C PHE A 129 -15.97 -16.59 5.87
N GLY A 130 -16.51 -17.66 6.48
CA GLY A 130 -16.40 -18.99 5.91
C GLY A 130 -17.57 -19.22 4.96
N CYS A 131 -17.31 -19.09 3.67
CA CYS A 131 -18.04 -19.75 2.59
C CYS A 131 -17.08 -19.92 1.40
#